data_AF-A0A5K0X5U1-F1
#
_entry.id   AF-A0A5K0X5U1-F1
#
_cell.length_a   1.000
_cell.length_b   1.000
_cell.length_c   1.000
_cell.angle_alpha   90.00
_cell.angle_beta   90.00
_cell.angle_gamma   90.00
#
_symmetry.space_group_name_H-M   'P 1'
#
loop_
_entity.id
_entity.type
_entity.pdbx_description
1 polymer ?
#
loop_
_entity_poly.entity_id
_entity_poly.type
_entity_poly.pdbx_seq_one_letter_code
_entity_poly.pdbx_strand_id
1 'polypeptide(L)'
;VLTFCCFRLLRRDPMGALGYTTSKTYLVKITSSPDDHPCNLGVVAAMRKGEVLGRQTVLKSDHCPGCQNLTLPERVEGAPNFRDIPGFPVYGVANPTIDGIRAVIQRIASRNESCPILWHNMREEPVVYINGKPFVLREVERPYKNMLEYT
;
A
#
# COMPACT_ATOMS: atom_id res chain seq x y z
N VAL A 1 -13.04 12.48 -4.01
CA VAL A 1 -12.40 11.17 -3.77
C VAL A 1 -12.31 10.45 -5.11
N LEU A 2 -11.16 10.52 -5.79
CA LEU A 2 -10.98 9.86 -7.09
C LEU A 2 -10.40 8.47 -6.88
N THR A 3 -11.28 7.48 -6.91
CA THR A 3 -11.03 6.03 -6.91
C THR A 3 -10.50 5.57 -8.28
N PHE A 4 -9.47 6.23 -8.82
CA PHE A 4 -8.98 5.91 -10.17
C PHE A 4 -7.89 4.83 -10.19
N CYS A 5 -7.12 4.68 -9.10
CA CYS A 5 -5.99 3.74 -9.06
C CYS A 5 -6.43 2.27 -8.95
N CYS A 6 -7.45 1.94 -8.14
CA CYS A 6 -7.90 0.54 -7.98
C CYS A 6 -8.42 -0.10 -9.27
N PHE A 7 -9.09 0.67 -10.15
CA PHE A 7 -9.65 0.12 -11.39
C PHE A 7 -8.59 -0.29 -12.41
N ARG A 8 -7.35 0.22 -12.33
CA ARG A 8 -6.28 -0.15 -13.26
C ARG A 8 -5.72 -1.54 -12.96
N LEU A 9 -5.68 -1.96 -11.68
CA LEU A 9 -5.15 -3.27 -11.28
C LEU A 9 -6.13 -4.41 -11.52
N LEU A 10 -7.43 -4.13 -11.47
CA LEU A 10 -8.49 -5.15 -11.63
C LEU A 10 -8.81 -5.45 -13.10
N ARG A 11 -8.18 -4.78 -14.06
CA ARG A 11 -8.51 -4.90 -15.49
C ARG A 11 -7.74 -5.98 -16.24
N ARG A 12 -6.75 -6.63 -15.62
CA ARG A 12 -5.97 -7.70 -16.25
C ARG A 12 -5.63 -8.76 -15.22
N ASP A 13 -5.64 -10.03 -15.65
CA ASP A 13 -5.12 -11.14 -14.86
C ASP A 13 -3.64 -10.88 -14.55
N PRO A 14 -3.30 -10.41 -13.33
CA PRO A 14 -1.93 -10.08 -13.00
C PRO A 14 -1.07 -11.35 -12.95
N MET A 15 -1.68 -12.53 -12.74
CA MET A 15 -0.96 -13.80 -12.71
C MET A 15 -0.57 -14.28 -14.11
N GLY A 16 -1.43 -14.09 -15.11
CA GLY A 16 -1.13 -14.37 -16.51
C GLY A 16 0.01 -13.50 -17.06
N ALA A 17 0.09 -12.25 -16.62
CA ALA A 17 1.13 -11.33 -17.05
C ALA A 17 2.44 -11.40 -16.26
N LEU A 18 2.41 -12.03 -15.08
CA LEU A 18 3.60 -12.41 -14.32
C LEU A 18 4.41 -13.57 -14.96
N GLY A 19 3.95 -14.13 -16.09
CA GLY A 19 4.67 -15.19 -16.82
C GLY A 19 4.78 -16.52 -16.05
N TYR A 20 4.05 -16.68 -14.94
CA TYR A 20 4.03 -17.92 -14.18
C TYR A 20 3.22 -18.98 -14.93
N THR A 21 3.90 -19.72 -15.80
CA THR A 21 3.47 -21.08 -16.10
C THR A 21 3.41 -21.84 -14.78
N THR A 22 2.32 -22.55 -14.52
CA THR A 22 2.17 -23.47 -13.37
C THR A 22 3.25 -24.55 -13.44
N SER A 23 4.48 -24.24 -13.03
CA SER A 23 5.48 -25.25 -12.80
C SER A 23 5.07 -26.00 -11.53
N LYS A 24 4.64 -27.24 -11.72
CA LYS A 24 4.31 -28.24 -10.68
C LYS A 24 5.45 -28.50 -9.67
N THR A 25 6.58 -27.81 -9.79
CA THR A 25 7.86 -28.15 -9.19
C THR A 25 8.00 -27.77 -7.71
N TYR A 26 7.19 -26.85 -7.17
CA TYR A 26 7.22 -26.50 -5.73
C TYR A 26 6.33 -27.39 -4.84
N LEU A 27 5.50 -28.26 -5.42
CA LEU A 27 4.55 -29.10 -4.65
C LEU A 27 5.16 -30.37 -4.04
N VAL A 28 6.43 -30.69 -4.29
CA VAL A 28 7.00 -32.02 -3.94
C VAL A 28 7.78 -32.05 -2.62
N LYS A 29 7.99 -30.94 -1.93
CA LYS A 29 8.69 -30.99 -0.64
C LYS A 29 7.98 -30.13 0.39
N ILE A 30 7.09 -30.75 1.18
CA ILE A 30 6.88 -30.55 2.62
C ILE A 30 5.77 -31.54 3.02
N THR A 31 6.20 -32.68 3.55
CA THR A 31 5.36 -33.63 4.28
C THR A 31 4.90 -33.01 5.61
N SER A 32 3.65 -33.34 5.97
CA SER A 32 2.90 -32.92 7.15
C SER A 32 3.67 -32.99 8.48
N SER A 33 3.73 -31.86 9.18
CA SER A 33 4.00 -31.78 10.63
C SER A 33 2.68 -31.47 11.36
N PRO A 34 2.35 -32.11 12.49
CA PRO A 34 1.05 -32.03 13.16
C PRO A 34 0.92 -30.90 14.19
N ASP A 35 1.85 -29.94 14.25
CA ASP A 35 1.76 -28.84 15.21
C ASP A 35 1.03 -27.63 14.61
N ASP A 36 0.19 -27.01 15.43
CA ASP A 36 -0.68 -25.83 15.21
C ASP A 36 0.11 -24.53 14.92
N HIS A 37 1.15 -24.64 14.10
CA HIS A 37 2.01 -23.58 13.65
C HIS A 37 1.39 -22.89 12.44
N PRO A 38 1.50 -21.55 12.33
CA PRO A 38 1.00 -20.81 11.19
C PRO A 38 1.64 -21.41 9.93
N CYS A 39 0.78 -22.06 9.14
CA CYS A 39 1.06 -22.60 7.82
C CYS A 39 2.15 -21.78 7.13
N ASN A 40 3.26 -22.43 6.76
CA ASN A 40 4.44 -21.80 6.16
C ASN A 40 3.96 -20.75 5.15
N LEU A 41 4.30 -19.47 5.38
CA LEU A 41 3.81 -18.33 4.60
C LEU A 41 3.99 -18.56 3.09
N GLY A 42 5.06 -19.27 2.71
CA GLY A 42 5.31 -19.68 1.32
C GLY A 42 4.24 -20.61 0.76
N VAL A 43 3.75 -21.58 1.53
CA VAL A 43 2.67 -22.50 1.14
C VAL A 43 1.36 -21.73 0.99
N VAL A 44 1.02 -20.90 1.98
CA VAL A 44 -0.22 -20.10 1.93
C VAL A 44 -0.21 -19.17 0.74
N ALA A 45 0.89 -18.42 0.54
CA ALA A 45 1.04 -17.51 -0.58
C ALA A 45 0.97 -18.27 -1.90
N ALA A 46 1.65 -19.40 -2.05
CA ALA A 46 1.65 -20.19 -3.30
C ALA A 46 0.29 -20.81 -3.64
N MET A 47 -0.57 -21.05 -2.66
CA MET A 47 -1.90 -21.65 -2.88
C MET A 47 -3.01 -20.63 -3.14
N ARG A 48 -2.78 -19.33 -2.95
CA ARG A 48 -3.81 -18.30 -3.16
C ARG A 48 -4.27 -18.29 -4.63
N LYS A 49 -5.57 -18.06 -4.82
CA LYS A 49 -6.23 -17.91 -6.12
C LYS A 49 -6.92 -16.55 -6.28
N GLY A 50 -6.62 -15.60 -5.39
CA GLY A 50 -7.16 -14.24 -5.47
C GLY A 50 -6.55 -13.47 -6.64
N GLU A 51 -7.32 -12.56 -7.22
CA GLU A 51 -6.86 -11.71 -8.32
C GLU A 51 -5.82 -10.68 -7.85
N VAL A 52 -5.99 -10.14 -6.64
CA VAL A 52 -5.08 -9.12 -6.07
C VAL A 52 -4.04 -9.78 -5.15
N LEU A 53 -4.50 -10.48 -4.12
CA LEU A 53 -3.63 -11.29 -3.24
C LEU A 53 -3.47 -12.70 -3.79
N GLY A 54 -2.87 -12.78 -4.98
CA GLY A 54 -2.57 -14.01 -5.69
C GLY A 54 -1.33 -14.74 -5.17
N ARG A 55 -0.81 -15.62 -6.02
CA ARG A 55 0.40 -16.39 -5.70
C ARG A 55 1.62 -15.49 -5.67
N GLN A 56 2.53 -15.75 -4.73
CA GLN A 56 3.81 -15.03 -4.62
C GLN A 56 3.68 -13.50 -4.50
N THR A 57 2.52 -13.01 -4.05
CA THR A 57 2.34 -11.59 -3.68
C THR A 57 2.21 -11.42 -2.17
N VAL A 58 2.66 -10.28 -1.69
CA VAL A 58 2.62 -9.87 -0.28
C VAL A 58 2.15 -8.43 -0.16
N LEU A 59 1.52 -8.13 0.97
CA LEU A 59 1.29 -6.76 1.38
C LEU A 59 2.46 -6.29 2.22
N LYS A 60 3.17 -5.30 1.70
CA LYS A 60 4.25 -4.64 2.42
C LYS A 60 3.67 -3.44 3.16
N SER A 61 4.01 -3.29 4.44
CA SER A 61 3.73 -2.06 5.18
C SER A 61 4.36 -0.89 4.42
N ASP A 62 3.55 0.09 4.08
CA ASP A 62 4.03 1.25 3.35
C ASP A 62 4.48 2.38 4.28
N HIS A 63 4.11 2.28 5.55
CA HIS A 63 4.72 3.11 6.58
C HIS A 63 6.19 2.70 6.74
N CYS A 64 7.10 3.66 6.60
CA CYS A 64 8.53 3.52 6.93
C CYS A 64 8.83 4.24 8.27
N PRO A 65 8.85 3.52 9.40
CA PRO A 65 9.34 4.08 10.66
C PRO A 65 10.80 4.54 10.47
N GLY A 66 11.12 5.76 10.89
CA GLY A 66 12.47 6.33 10.75
C GLY A 66 12.70 7.18 9.50
N CYS A 67 11.84 7.09 8.47
CA CYS A 67 11.88 7.97 7.30
C CYS A 67 11.24 9.37 7.55
N GLN A 68 11.12 9.78 8.81
CA GLN A 68 10.49 11.05 9.19
C GLN A 68 11.54 12.17 9.18
N ASN A 69 11.25 13.25 8.48
CA ASN A 69 12.06 14.45 8.59
C ASN A 69 11.71 15.17 9.90
N LEU A 70 12.59 15.01 10.88
CA LEU A 70 12.40 15.57 12.22
C LEU A 70 12.59 17.08 12.28
N THR A 71 13.14 17.71 11.23
CA THR A 71 13.37 19.17 11.16
C THR A 71 12.16 19.96 10.67
N LEU A 72 11.10 19.28 10.22
CA LEU A 72 9.87 19.95 9.82
C LEU A 72 9.20 20.62 11.02
N PRO A 73 8.65 21.83 10.84
CA PRO A 73 8.13 22.65 11.94
C PRO A 73 6.85 22.08 12.55
N GLU A 74 6.05 21.39 11.74
CA GLU A 74 4.75 20.87 12.13
C GLU A 74 4.71 19.34 12.02
N ARG A 75 4.06 18.72 13.00
CA ARG A 75 3.83 17.28 13.03
C ARG A 75 2.34 17.01 13.14
N VAL A 76 1.88 16.06 12.32
CA VAL A 76 0.53 15.52 12.37
C VAL A 76 0.65 14.01 12.59
N GLU A 77 0.06 13.52 13.66
CA GLU A 77 0.11 12.10 14.00
C GLU A 77 -0.51 11.26 12.88
N GLY A 78 0.15 10.18 12.47
CA GLY A 78 -0.30 9.35 11.37
C GLY A 78 -0.14 9.97 9.98
N ALA A 79 0.32 11.22 9.85
CA ALA A 79 0.60 11.88 8.57
C ALA A 79 2.05 12.41 8.54
N PRO A 80 3.02 11.52 8.28
CA PRO A 80 4.44 11.87 8.36
C PRO A 80 4.80 12.93 7.32
N ASN A 81 5.84 13.72 7.61
CA ASN A 81 6.37 14.74 6.70
C ASN A 81 5.33 15.74 6.17
N PHE A 82 4.35 16.09 7.02
CA PHE A 82 3.38 17.15 6.74
C PHE A 82 4.09 18.47 6.47
N ARG A 83 3.67 19.14 5.40
CA ARG A 83 4.21 20.42 4.95
C ARG A 83 3.11 21.26 4.30
N ASP A 84 3.20 22.56 4.46
CA ASP A 84 2.42 23.56 3.73
C ASP A 84 3.33 24.40 2.83
N ILE A 85 2.74 25.04 1.82
CA ILE A 85 3.44 25.97 0.94
C ILE A 85 3.04 27.40 1.34
N PRO A 86 3.96 28.23 1.87
CA PRO A 86 3.64 29.59 2.27
C PRO A 86 3.01 30.39 1.13
N GLY A 87 1.87 31.02 1.40
CA GLY A 87 1.12 31.82 0.43
C GLY A 87 0.21 31.04 -0.52
N PHE A 88 0.14 29.71 -0.42
CA PHE A 88 -0.70 28.87 -1.28
C PHE A 88 -1.50 27.84 -0.46
N PRO A 89 -2.75 27.51 -0.83
CA PRO A 89 -3.55 26.47 -0.15
C PRO A 89 -3.14 25.06 -0.60
N VAL A 90 -1.83 24.79 -0.60
CA VAL A 90 -1.24 23.52 -1.06
C VAL A 90 -0.49 22.89 0.11
N TYR A 91 -0.80 21.62 0.36
CA TYR A 91 -0.27 20.84 1.47
C TYR A 91 0.26 19.50 0.95
N GLY A 92 1.26 18.94 1.63
CA GLY A 92 1.84 17.65 1.28
C GLY A 92 2.12 16.80 2.52
N VAL A 93 2.02 15.49 2.37
CA VAL A 93 2.37 14.50 3.41
C VAL A 93 3.06 13.30 2.76
N ALA A 94 3.88 12.58 3.53
CA ALA A 94 4.20 11.20 3.20
C ALA A 94 2.98 10.29 3.44
N ASN A 95 3.06 9.01 3.07
CA ASN A 95 1.88 8.15 3.05
C ASN A 95 1.22 8.03 4.44
N PRO A 96 -0.01 8.56 4.63
CA PRO A 96 -0.60 8.65 5.94
C PRO A 96 -1.44 7.42 6.29
N THR A 97 -1.70 7.22 7.58
CA THR A 97 -2.78 6.36 8.09
C THR A 97 -4.14 7.01 7.81
N ILE A 98 -5.23 6.25 7.94
CA ILE A 98 -6.58 6.81 7.81
C ILE A 98 -6.81 7.93 8.84
N ASP A 99 -6.36 7.74 10.08
CA ASP A 99 -6.49 8.79 11.12
C ASP A 99 -5.61 10.00 10.81
N GLY A 100 -4.43 9.80 10.22
CA GLY A 100 -3.60 10.88 9.72
C GLY A 100 -4.28 11.70 8.64
N ILE A 101 -4.99 11.07 7.69
CA ILE A 101 -5.79 11.78 6.68
C ILE A 101 -6.85 12.65 7.36
N ARG A 102 -7.58 12.10 8.35
CA ARG A 102 -8.61 12.85 9.09
C ARG A 102 -8.01 14.05 9.83
N ALA A 103 -6.89 13.84 10.52
CA ALA A 103 -6.18 14.87 11.27
C ALA A 103 -5.71 16.01 10.34
N VAL A 104 -5.17 15.67 9.16
CA VAL A 104 -4.77 16.66 8.15
C VAL A 104 -5.97 17.46 7.64
N ILE A 105 -7.08 16.79 7.30
CA ILE A 105 -8.29 17.47 6.81
C ILE A 105 -8.82 18.43 7.87
N GLN A 106 -8.93 18.00 9.14
CA GLN A 106 -9.36 18.84 10.24
C GLN A 106 -8.43 20.04 10.45
N ARG A 107 -7.10 19.82 10.39
CA ARG A 107 -6.07 20.85 10.52
C ARG A 107 -6.17 21.92 9.43
N ILE A 108 -6.45 21.52 8.18
CA ILE A 108 -6.59 22.45 7.06
C ILE A 108 -7.93 23.19 7.16
N ALA A 109 -9.01 22.49 7.49
CA ALA A 109 -10.34 23.06 7.62
C ALA A 109 -10.41 24.13 8.73
N SER A 110 -9.72 23.93 9.85
CA SER A 110 -9.65 24.91 10.94
C SER A 110 -8.87 26.17 10.58
N ARG A 111 -8.05 26.15 9.52
CA ARG A 111 -7.28 27.31 9.05
C ARG A 111 -8.02 28.08 7.94
N ASN A 112 -8.93 27.42 7.23
CA ASN A 112 -9.59 27.93 6.03
C ASN A 112 -11.06 27.47 6.00
N GLU A 113 -11.94 28.17 6.71
CA GLU A 113 -13.31 27.70 7.02
C GLU A 113 -14.30 27.63 5.84
N SER A 114 -13.88 27.72 4.57
CA SER A 114 -14.83 27.82 3.45
C SER A 114 -14.39 27.25 2.11
N CYS A 115 -13.28 26.51 2.04
CA CYS A 115 -12.77 25.98 0.76
C CYS A 115 -12.90 24.44 0.70
N PRO A 116 -13.41 23.86 -0.40
CA PRO A 116 -13.42 22.40 -0.57
C PRO A 116 -11.99 21.84 -0.56
N ILE A 117 -11.76 20.80 0.25
CA ILE A 117 -10.46 20.12 0.33
C ILE A 117 -10.41 18.99 -0.68
N LEU A 118 -9.43 19.04 -1.58
CA LEU A 118 -9.19 17.99 -2.57
C LEU A 118 -7.96 17.17 -2.19
N TRP A 119 -8.16 15.89 -1.95
CA TRP A 119 -7.09 14.94 -1.63
C TRP A 119 -6.64 14.18 -2.88
N HIS A 120 -5.42 14.43 -3.35
CA HIS A 120 -4.81 13.72 -4.47
C HIS A 120 -3.77 12.73 -3.97
N ASN A 121 -3.94 11.45 -4.33
CA ASN A 121 -2.88 10.47 -4.19
C ASN A 121 -2.09 10.42 -5.51
N MET A 122 -0.80 10.76 -5.45
CA MET A 122 0.09 10.80 -6.62
C MET A 122 0.83 9.48 -6.86
N ARG A 123 0.49 8.41 -6.14
CA ARG A 123 1.13 7.11 -6.34
C ARG A 123 0.59 6.42 -7.59
N GLU A 124 1.52 5.85 -8.35
CA GLU A 124 1.24 4.94 -9.46
C GLU A 124 0.58 3.66 -8.95
N GLU A 125 1.12 3.10 -7.85
CA GLU A 125 0.63 1.89 -7.21
C GLU A 125 -0.56 2.16 -6.26
N PRO A 126 -1.48 1.18 -6.09
CA PRO A 126 -2.58 1.29 -5.15
C PRO A 126 -2.08 1.32 -3.71
N VAL A 127 -2.77 2.08 -2.86
CA VAL A 127 -2.61 1.99 -1.40
C VAL A 127 -3.82 1.25 -0.84
N VAL A 128 -3.57 0.17 -0.11
CA VAL A 128 -4.59 -0.58 0.61
C VAL A 128 -4.50 -0.25 2.08
N TYR A 129 -5.64 0.01 2.72
CA TYR A 129 -5.68 0.25 4.16
C TYR A 129 -6.21 -0.99 4.88
N ILE A 130 -5.44 -1.51 5.84
CA ILE A 130 -5.84 -2.61 6.72
C ILE A 130 -5.74 -2.11 8.16
N ASN A 131 -6.84 -2.15 8.90
CA ASN A 131 -6.94 -1.62 10.25
C ASN A 131 -6.36 -0.19 10.37
N GLY A 132 -6.69 0.67 9.38
CA GLY A 132 -6.25 2.06 9.33
C GLY A 132 -4.80 2.30 8.89
N LYS A 133 -3.98 1.24 8.73
CA LYS A 133 -2.57 1.35 8.32
C LYS A 133 -2.41 1.13 6.81
N PRO A 134 -1.51 1.87 6.13
CA PRO A 134 -1.31 1.75 4.70
C PRO A 134 -0.37 0.60 4.31
N PHE A 135 -0.73 -0.10 3.24
CA PHE A 135 0.01 -1.20 2.64
C PHE A 135 0.04 -1.06 1.12
N VAL A 136 1.03 -1.71 0.51
CA VAL A 136 1.17 -1.83 -0.93
C VAL A 136 1.39 -3.29 -1.33
N LEU A 137 0.84 -3.67 -2.48
CA LEU A 137 1.01 -5.00 -3.05
C LEU A 137 2.38 -5.10 -3.71
N ARG A 138 3.12 -6.18 -3.42
CA ARG A 138 4.45 -6.46 -3.97
C ARG A 138 4.62 -7.92 -4.32
N GLU A 139 5.54 -8.20 -5.23
CA GLU A 139 6.07 -9.55 -5.43
C GLU A 139 6.96 -9.95 -4.26
N VAL A 140 6.86 -11.20 -3.81
CA VAL A 140 7.69 -11.76 -2.74
C VAL A 140 9.18 -11.69 -3.10
N GLU A 141 9.52 -11.98 -4.36
CA GLU A 141 10.91 -12.03 -4.83
C GLU A 141 11.50 -10.62 -5.03
N ARG A 142 10.66 -9.61 -5.25
CA ARG A 142 11.07 -8.22 -5.57
C ARG A 142 10.30 -7.19 -4.74
N PRO A 143 10.36 -7.24 -3.40
CA PRO A 143 9.50 -6.44 -2.51
C PRO A 143 9.82 -4.93 -2.50
N TYR A 144 10.90 -4.53 -3.16
CA TYR A 144 11.34 -3.14 -3.30
C TYR A 144 11.13 -2.58 -4.70
N LYS A 145 10.66 -3.38 -5.66
CA LYS A 145 10.33 -2.92 -7.00
C LYS A 145 8.82 -2.70 -7.11
N ASN A 146 8.41 -1.69 -7.85
CA ASN A 146 7.02 -1.57 -8.27
C ASN A 146 6.67 -2.80 -9.09
N MET A 147 5.48 -3.34 -8.85
CA MET A 147 4.93 -4.34 -9.77
C MET A 147 4.82 -3.61 -11.10
N LEU A 148 5.57 -4.08 -12.10
CA LEU A 148 5.56 -3.45 -13.42
C LEU A 148 4.12 -3.42 -13.93
N GLU A 149 3.71 -2.34 -14.60
CA GLU A 149 2.52 -2.42 -15.42
C GLU A 149 2.73 -3.56 -16.40
N TYR A 150 1.96 -4.61 -16.19
CA TYR A 150 1.87 -5.75 -17.06
C TYR A 150 1.30 -5.28 -18.41
N THR A 151 2.19 -4.85 -19.31
CA THR A 151 1.85 -4.45 -20.68
C THR A 151 1.31 -5.62 -21.47
#